data_AF-A0A397GLJ2-F1
#
_entry.id   AF-A0A397GLJ2-F1
#
_cell.length_a   1.000
_cell.length_b   1.000
_cell.length_c   1.000
_cell.angle_alpha   90.00
_cell.angle_beta   90.00
_cell.angle_gamma   90.00
#
_symmetry.space_group_name_H-M   'P 1'
#
loop_
_entity.id
_entity.type
_entity.pdbx_description
1 polymer ?
#
loop_
_entity_poly.entity_id
_entity_poly.type
_entity_poly.pdbx_seq_one_letter_code
_entity_poly.pdbx_strand_id
1 'polypeptide(L)'
;MSIELYNKIYKFLITAEDKKINAISVVYLGMKEDRWIEQNELRTVVNRAVDSASNRYMEDSERQLGIFQILLQFDNAFEGVYGLYDMGAIKTDKEQLFTSDYTCHQIRKNISEVKRKFGKDTLPLYQHLYSGVNKISVQELTWKDSLANQIIRDNSDLIQKLSGNLKKTFMNLSSLPYKLSHTKEWKESKDKLEEITLKILETLRSVWRNPAFHSKFVGTINEGTYVNNIIVPLINAYLSNNHFGESAFITTFEQQSIASTNKRGDERYTCQLSQGQISFDDIYNGRVGRRPNIMFISKEDDKYYELIYAECSKIICMKQKEEDDDIKLWRTCNDGLYWAQKSHRLKKEQFGIIGIQIAGCRLSLNVLIRNEFEVHRYYKLHETEILIRYSNDPSILADFIYTLLLFRNTLIVNMSLLRCTHDRRSNRNLDKEQISKLVAENDKLKWENAEFLAKKTEFIARIAELKRSAKENVENANLKDAELNARISNLELYLDK
;
A
#
# COMPACT_ATOMS: atom_id res chain seq x y z
N MET A 1 -23.73 15.68 14.64
CA MET A 1 -24.18 15.37 13.25
C MET A 1 -25.52 16.00 12.91
N SER A 2 -26.56 15.85 13.75
CA SER A 2 -27.94 16.25 13.38
C SER A 2 -28.16 17.76 13.08
N ILE A 3 -27.42 18.69 13.69
CA ILE A 3 -27.57 20.14 13.44
C ILE A 3 -27.00 20.55 12.07
N GLU A 4 -25.83 20.02 11.71
CA GLU A 4 -25.17 20.34 10.44
C GLU A 4 -25.94 19.75 9.26
N LEU A 5 -26.44 18.52 9.43
CA LEU A 5 -27.31 17.89 8.46
C LEU A 5 -28.64 18.61 8.31
N TYR A 6 -29.28 19.01 9.42
CA TYR A 6 -30.48 19.86 9.42
C TYR A 6 -30.25 21.14 8.61
N ASN A 7 -29.16 21.87 8.88
CA ASN A 7 -28.86 23.12 8.17
C ASN A 7 -28.68 22.92 6.66
N LYS A 8 -28.05 21.81 6.25
CA LYS A 8 -27.89 21.47 4.82
C LYS A 8 -29.21 21.13 4.15
N ILE A 9 -30.04 20.29 4.78
CA ILE A 9 -31.36 19.92 4.24
C ILE A 9 -32.25 21.16 4.19
N TYR A 10 -32.33 21.94 5.26
CA TYR A 10 -33.10 23.19 5.29
C TYR A 10 -32.64 24.15 4.19
N LYS A 11 -31.32 24.39 4.06
CA LYS A 11 -30.77 25.25 3.01
C LYS A 11 -31.13 24.74 1.61
N PHE A 12 -31.06 23.43 1.37
CA PHE A 12 -31.46 22.82 0.11
C PHE A 12 -32.94 23.10 -0.20
N LEU A 13 -33.84 22.84 0.75
CA LEU A 13 -35.28 23.08 0.58
C LEU A 13 -35.61 24.53 0.21
N ILE A 14 -34.88 25.50 0.77
CA ILE A 14 -35.15 26.93 0.52
C ILE A 14 -34.42 27.53 -0.70
N THR A 15 -33.40 26.86 -1.25
CA THR A 15 -32.55 27.42 -2.32
C THR A 15 -32.53 26.62 -3.62
N ALA A 16 -32.88 25.34 -3.60
CA ALA A 16 -32.86 24.50 -4.80
C ALA A 16 -33.96 24.90 -5.81
N GLU A 17 -33.78 24.54 -7.08
CA GLU A 17 -34.84 24.62 -8.10
C GLU A 17 -35.98 23.66 -7.74
N ASP A 18 -37.23 24.06 -7.98
CA ASP A 18 -38.41 23.31 -7.49
C ASP A 18 -38.44 21.85 -7.99
N LYS A 19 -38.05 21.59 -9.24
CA LYS A 19 -37.94 20.23 -9.81
C LYS A 19 -36.96 19.30 -9.08
N LYS A 20 -36.02 19.85 -8.30
CA LYS A 20 -35.03 19.09 -7.52
C LYS A 20 -35.53 18.79 -6.10
N ILE A 21 -36.63 19.42 -5.66
CA ILE A 21 -37.17 19.25 -4.31
C ILE A 21 -38.09 18.03 -4.32
N ASN A 22 -37.55 16.89 -3.86
CA ASN A 22 -38.30 15.65 -3.72
C ASN A 22 -37.65 14.76 -2.65
N ALA A 23 -38.38 13.73 -2.22
CA ALA A 23 -37.94 12.81 -1.18
C ALA A 23 -36.61 12.13 -1.53
N ILE A 24 -36.43 11.70 -2.78
CA ILE A 24 -35.19 11.06 -3.26
C ILE A 24 -33.99 11.96 -3.05
N SER A 25 -34.09 13.24 -3.41
CA SER A 25 -32.99 14.20 -3.33
C SER A 25 -32.63 14.52 -1.88
N VAL A 26 -33.63 14.65 -1.00
CA VAL A 26 -33.42 14.92 0.43
C VAL A 26 -32.81 13.70 1.14
N VAL A 27 -33.30 12.50 0.85
CA VAL A 27 -32.72 11.25 1.35
C VAL A 27 -31.29 11.10 0.85
N TYR A 28 -31.05 11.31 -0.45
CA TYR A 28 -29.70 11.26 -1.03
C TYR A 28 -28.75 12.25 -0.36
N LEU A 29 -29.19 13.48 -0.09
CA LEU A 29 -28.38 14.46 0.65
C LEU A 29 -28.09 14.00 2.09
N GLY A 30 -29.09 13.44 2.77
CA GLY A 30 -28.92 12.80 4.07
C GLY A 30 -27.82 11.74 4.06
N MET A 31 -27.97 10.78 3.16
CA MET A 31 -27.06 9.64 3.01
C MET A 31 -25.70 10.01 2.41
N LYS A 32 -25.59 11.13 1.69
CA LYS A 32 -24.32 11.65 1.18
C LYS A 32 -23.45 12.21 2.31
N GLU A 33 -24.08 12.87 3.28
CA GLU A 33 -23.41 13.42 4.45
C GLU A 33 -23.07 12.32 5.46
N ASP A 34 -24.06 11.49 5.79
CA ASP A 34 -23.89 10.28 6.59
C ASP A 34 -24.66 9.12 5.98
N ARG A 35 -23.93 8.19 5.35
CA ARG A 35 -24.50 7.03 4.66
C ARG A 35 -25.29 6.11 5.58
N TRP A 36 -24.98 6.08 6.87
CA TRP A 36 -25.52 5.11 7.84
C TRP A 36 -26.51 5.70 8.81
N ILE A 37 -26.97 6.93 8.54
CA ILE A 37 -28.01 7.55 9.33
C ILE A 37 -29.23 6.61 9.40
N GLU A 38 -29.67 6.29 10.63
CA GLU A 38 -30.83 5.44 10.81
C GLU A 38 -32.04 6.09 10.14
N GLN A 39 -32.92 5.29 9.53
CA GLN A 39 -34.11 5.80 8.85
C GLN A 39 -34.93 6.72 9.77
N ASN A 40 -35.07 6.36 11.04
CA ASN A 40 -35.78 7.15 12.06
C ASN A 40 -35.02 8.44 12.43
N GLU A 41 -33.69 8.40 12.49
CA GLU A 41 -32.87 9.58 12.76
C GLU A 41 -32.97 10.57 11.59
N LEU A 42 -32.78 10.10 10.36
CA LEU A 42 -32.90 10.93 9.16
C LEU A 42 -34.32 11.49 9.03
N ARG A 43 -35.34 10.67 9.25
CA ARG A 43 -36.75 11.10 9.28
C ARG A 43 -36.96 12.22 10.30
N THR A 44 -36.39 12.12 11.49
CA THR A 44 -36.51 13.16 12.52
C THR A 44 -35.82 14.47 12.12
N VAL A 45 -34.68 14.40 11.42
CA VAL A 45 -34.00 15.59 10.89
C VAL A 45 -34.78 16.20 9.73
N VAL A 46 -35.29 15.37 8.83
CA VAL A 46 -36.08 15.78 7.65
C VAL A 46 -37.40 16.41 8.08
N ASN A 47 -38.14 15.82 9.03
CA ASN A 47 -39.37 16.40 9.56
C ASN A 47 -39.13 17.81 10.08
N ARG A 48 -38.12 18.00 10.94
CA ARG A 48 -37.78 19.32 11.48
C ARG A 48 -37.42 20.33 10.38
N ALA A 49 -36.66 19.90 9.37
CA ALA A 49 -36.25 20.76 8.27
C ALA A 49 -37.43 21.12 7.35
N VAL A 50 -38.34 20.16 7.10
CA VAL A 50 -39.57 20.35 6.35
C VAL A 50 -40.50 21.30 7.07
N ASP A 51 -40.79 21.09 8.36
CA ASP A 51 -41.65 21.98 9.15
C ASP A 51 -41.12 23.43 9.12
N SER A 52 -39.81 23.59 9.26
CA SER A 52 -39.15 24.90 9.24
C SER A 52 -39.18 25.55 7.85
N ALA A 53 -39.02 24.75 6.78
CA ALA A 53 -39.04 25.25 5.40
C ALA A 53 -40.46 25.55 4.92
N SER A 54 -41.45 24.73 5.27
CA SER A 54 -42.86 24.92 4.92
C SER A 54 -43.42 26.20 5.51
N ASN A 55 -43.03 26.56 6.74
CA ASN A 55 -43.43 27.82 7.38
C ASN A 55 -42.90 29.09 6.67
N ARG A 56 -41.91 28.94 5.80
CA ARG A 56 -41.31 30.06 5.05
C ARG A 56 -42.06 30.38 3.76
N TYR A 57 -42.77 29.40 3.19
CA TYR A 57 -43.52 29.56 1.96
C TYR A 57 -45.01 29.65 2.31
N MET A 58 -45.70 30.68 1.81
CA MET A 58 -47.14 30.86 2.02
C MET A 58 -47.93 29.67 1.44
N GLU A 59 -49.12 29.43 1.99
CA GLU A 59 -50.10 28.47 1.44
C GLU A 59 -50.29 28.71 -0.08
N ASP A 60 -50.31 27.62 -0.85
CA ASP A 60 -50.51 27.56 -2.32
C ASP A 60 -49.30 27.72 -3.26
N SER A 61 -48.05 27.64 -2.77
CA SER A 61 -46.90 27.51 -3.69
C SER A 61 -46.63 26.06 -4.11
N GLU A 62 -46.36 25.81 -5.40
CA GLU A 62 -45.91 24.48 -5.91
C GLU A 62 -44.73 23.94 -5.11
N ARG A 63 -43.86 24.83 -4.64
CA ARG A 63 -42.73 24.51 -3.78
C ARG A 63 -43.15 23.99 -2.41
N GLN A 64 -44.13 24.60 -1.77
CA GLN A 64 -44.65 24.13 -0.48
C GLN A 64 -45.30 22.75 -0.61
N LEU A 65 -46.06 22.52 -1.70
CA LEU A 65 -46.60 21.20 -2.03
C LEU A 65 -45.48 20.16 -2.23
N GLY A 66 -44.44 20.50 -2.99
CA GLY A 66 -43.26 19.65 -3.17
C GLY A 66 -42.52 19.34 -1.85
N ILE A 67 -42.46 20.31 -0.93
CA ILE A 67 -41.87 20.12 0.40
C ILE A 67 -42.72 19.16 1.26
N PHE A 68 -44.05 19.28 1.26
CA PHE A 68 -44.91 18.37 2.02
C PHE A 68 -44.89 16.93 1.47
N GLN A 69 -44.80 16.78 0.14
CA GLN A 69 -44.70 15.46 -0.51
C GLN A 69 -43.45 14.67 -0.09
N ILE A 70 -42.40 15.34 0.40
CA ILE A 70 -41.19 14.69 0.91
C ILE A 70 -41.53 13.73 2.05
N LEU A 71 -42.38 14.14 2.98
CA LEU A 71 -42.72 13.31 4.14
C LEU A 71 -43.55 12.08 3.76
N LEU A 72 -44.45 12.24 2.78
CA LEU A 72 -45.30 11.15 2.29
C LEU A 72 -44.50 10.09 1.54
N GLN A 73 -43.47 10.50 0.78
CA GLN A 73 -42.65 9.59 -0.01
C GLN A 73 -41.35 9.17 0.68
N PHE A 74 -41.13 9.59 1.93
CA PHE A 74 -39.85 9.42 2.61
C PHE A 74 -39.40 7.96 2.66
N ASP A 75 -40.27 7.02 3.04
CA ASP A 75 -39.88 5.62 3.18
C ASP A 75 -39.52 4.98 1.84
N ASN A 76 -40.35 5.21 0.81
CA ASN A 76 -40.09 4.70 -0.54
C ASN A 76 -38.80 5.30 -1.12
N ALA A 77 -38.54 6.58 -0.85
CA ALA A 77 -37.31 7.24 -1.26
C ALA A 77 -36.10 6.72 -0.46
N PHE A 78 -36.26 6.45 0.84
CA PHE A 78 -35.23 5.87 1.69
C PHE A 78 -34.81 4.51 1.16
N GLU A 79 -35.77 3.60 0.98
CA GLU A 79 -35.53 2.27 0.41
C GLU A 79 -34.95 2.35 -1.02
N GLY A 80 -35.48 3.23 -1.86
CA GLY A 80 -35.00 3.40 -3.24
C GLY A 80 -33.56 3.92 -3.32
N VAL A 81 -33.22 4.96 -2.55
CA VAL A 81 -31.86 5.52 -2.52
C VAL A 81 -30.89 4.55 -1.83
N TYR A 82 -31.33 3.88 -0.77
CA TYR A 82 -30.56 2.81 -0.11
C TYR A 82 -30.26 1.67 -1.09
N GLY A 83 -31.27 1.17 -1.81
CA GLY A 83 -31.11 0.16 -2.84
C GLY A 83 -30.17 0.58 -3.98
N LEU A 84 -30.26 1.83 -4.43
CA LEU A 84 -29.32 2.38 -5.43
C LEU A 84 -27.88 2.48 -4.90
N TYR A 85 -27.73 2.77 -3.60
CA TYR A 85 -26.45 2.73 -2.91
C TYR A 85 -25.92 1.32 -2.71
N ASP A 86 -26.78 0.29 -2.60
CA ASP A 86 -26.40 -1.12 -2.44
C ASP A 86 -26.05 -1.77 -3.77
N MET A 87 -26.77 -1.42 -4.84
CA MET A 87 -26.46 -1.84 -6.22
C MET A 87 -25.19 -1.17 -6.77
N GLY A 88 -24.62 -0.18 -6.06
CA GLY A 88 -23.44 0.57 -6.49
C GLY A 88 -23.71 1.52 -7.66
N ALA A 89 -24.99 1.82 -7.94
CA ALA A 89 -25.42 2.75 -8.99
C ALA A 89 -25.11 4.21 -8.62
N ILE A 90 -25.17 4.53 -7.32
CA ILE A 90 -24.79 5.84 -6.78
C ILE A 90 -23.37 5.74 -6.18
N LYS A 91 -22.43 6.45 -6.78
CA LYS A 91 -21.06 6.62 -6.26
C LYS A 91 -21.09 7.61 -5.09
N THR A 92 -20.74 7.18 -3.88
CA THR A 92 -20.39 8.08 -2.78
C THR A 92 -18.88 8.30 -2.73
N ASP A 93 -18.45 9.53 -2.39
CA ASP A 93 -17.04 9.83 -2.04
C ASP A 93 -16.58 9.05 -0.78
N LYS A 94 -17.53 8.46 -0.05
CA LYS A 94 -17.33 7.51 1.04
C LYS A 94 -17.71 6.14 0.53
N GLU A 95 -16.82 5.15 0.55
CA GLU A 95 -17.17 3.81 0.09
C GLU A 95 -18.48 3.28 0.70
N GLN A 96 -19.15 2.41 -0.06
CA GLN A 96 -19.99 1.34 0.48
C GLN A 96 -19.31 0.70 1.70
N LEU A 97 -19.58 1.22 2.90
CA LEU A 97 -19.68 0.32 4.04
C LEU A 97 -20.82 -0.64 3.66
N PHE A 98 -20.58 -1.93 3.75
CA PHE A 98 -21.69 -2.87 3.75
C PHE A 98 -22.03 -3.03 5.22
N THR A 99 -23.25 -2.65 5.59
CA THR A 99 -23.84 -3.01 6.88
C THR A 99 -23.75 -4.53 7.06
N SER A 100 -23.23 -4.93 8.23
CA SER A 100 -23.45 -6.22 8.89
C SER A 100 -22.63 -7.48 8.58
N ASP A 101 -21.59 -7.47 7.73
CA ASP A 101 -20.77 -8.71 7.57
C ASP A 101 -19.91 -9.04 8.82
N TYR A 102 -19.68 -8.08 9.74
CA TYR A 102 -19.06 -8.35 11.05
C TYR A 102 -20.12 -8.47 12.12
N THR A 103 -20.76 -9.64 12.21
CA THR A 103 -21.57 -9.97 13.38
C THR A 103 -20.70 -9.90 14.64
N CYS A 104 -21.28 -9.53 15.78
CA CYS A 104 -20.59 -9.63 17.09
C CYS A 104 -19.97 -11.04 17.29
N HIS A 105 -20.58 -12.07 16.69
CA HIS A 105 -20.04 -13.42 16.59
C HIS A 105 -18.70 -13.49 15.85
N GLN A 106 -18.55 -12.87 14.68
CA GLN A 106 -17.29 -12.85 13.92
C GLN A 106 -16.17 -12.13 14.69
N ILE A 107 -16.50 -11.01 15.35
CA ILE A 107 -15.54 -10.30 16.22
C ILE A 107 -15.10 -11.23 17.35
N ARG A 108 -16.04 -11.88 18.05
CA ARG A 108 -15.71 -12.87 19.10
C ARG A 108 -14.83 -13.99 18.56
N LYS A 109 -15.15 -14.56 17.40
CA LYS A 109 -14.35 -15.61 16.75
C LYS A 109 -12.93 -15.13 16.46
N ASN A 110 -12.78 -13.93 15.88
CA ASN A 110 -11.48 -13.34 15.58
C ASN A 110 -10.65 -13.09 16.85
N ILE A 111 -11.27 -12.58 17.91
CA ILE A 111 -10.59 -12.36 19.19
C ILE A 111 -10.17 -13.69 19.82
N SER A 112 -11.03 -14.69 19.82
CA SER A 112 -10.69 -16.04 20.29
C SER A 112 -9.53 -16.64 19.51
N GLU A 113 -9.48 -16.44 18.19
CA GLU A 113 -8.36 -16.87 17.36
C GLU A 113 -7.05 -16.14 17.70
N VAL A 114 -7.09 -14.83 17.93
CA VAL A 114 -5.91 -14.07 18.37
C VAL A 114 -5.42 -14.56 19.73
N LYS A 115 -6.33 -14.75 20.69
CA LYS A 115 -6.02 -15.30 22.03
C LYS A 115 -5.39 -16.68 21.91
N ARG A 116 -5.97 -17.57 21.10
CA ARG A 116 -5.44 -18.91 20.83
C ARG A 116 -4.04 -18.85 20.22
N LYS A 117 -3.79 -17.96 19.26
CA LYS A 117 -2.47 -17.77 18.63
C LYS A 117 -1.42 -17.30 19.63
N PHE A 118 -1.78 -16.39 20.53
CA PHE A 118 -0.89 -15.91 21.58
C PHE A 118 -0.63 -16.94 22.68
N GLY A 119 -1.63 -17.75 23.03
CA GLY A 119 -1.49 -18.82 24.02
C GLY A 119 -0.58 -19.97 23.59
N LYS A 120 -0.11 -20.00 22.33
CA LYS A 120 0.83 -21.02 21.83
C LYS A 120 2.26 -20.85 22.37
N ASP A 121 2.60 -19.67 22.86
CA ASP A 121 3.96 -19.33 23.26
C ASP A 121 4.01 -18.81 24.70
N THR A 122 5.05 -19.21 25.42
CA THR A 122 5.34 -18.79 26.79
C THR A 122 6.30 -17.59 26.84
N LEU A 123 6.78 -17.09 25.70
CA LEU A 123 7.61 -15.89 25.66
C LEU A 123 6.92 -14.69 26.33
N PRO A 124 7.66 -13.87 27.10
CA PRO A 124 7.09 -12.76 27.86
C PRO A 124 6.25 -11.79 27.02
N LEU A 125 6.65 -11.55 25.76
CA LEU A 125 5.88 -10.70 24.84
C LEU A 125 4.47 -11.24 24.61
N TYR A 126 4.32 -12.51 24.25
CA TYR A 126 3.03 -13.08 23.91
C TYR A 126 2.15 -13.29 25.15
N GLN A 127 2.73 -13.55 26.32
CA GLN A 127 1.99 -13.54 27.58
C GLN A 127 1.41 -12.16 27.91
N HIS A 128 2.19 -11.09 27.72
CA HIS A 128 1.69 -9.73 27.92
C HIS A 128 0.62 -9.34 26.89
N LEU A 129 0.81 -9.72 25.62
CA LEU A 129 -0.20 -9.49 24.59
C LEU A 129 -1.49 -10.28 24.86
N TYR A 130 -1.40 -11.53 25.29
CA TYR A 130 -2.54 -12.35 25.69
C TYR A 130 -3.31 -11.72 26.85
N SER A 131 -2.59 -11.29 27.90
CA SER A 131 -3.16 -10.57 29.05
C SER A 131 -3.83 -9.26 28.62
N GLY A 132 -3.18 -8.49 27.74
CA GLY A 132 -3.73 -7.25 27.19
C GLY A 132 -5.03 -7.49 26.41
N VAL A 133 -5.07 -8.49 25.52
CA VAL A 133 -6.27 -8.85 24.75
C VAL A 133 -7.38 -9.40 25.65
N ASN A 134 -7.04 -10.08 26.75
CA ASN A 134 -8.04 -10.56 27.71
C ASN A 134 -8.75 -9.45 28.47
N LYS A 135 -8.12 -8.29 28.63
CA LYS A 135 -8.72 -7.13 29.29
C LYS A 135 -9.67 -6.34 28.39
N ILE A 136 -9.63 -6.57 27.08
CA ILE A 136 -10.46 -5.87 26.11
C ILE A 136 -11.85 -6.52 26.08
N SER A 137 -12.88 -5.73 26.32
CA SER A 137 -14.28 -6.15 26.18
C SER A 137 -14.60 -6.33 24.69
N VAL A 138 -15.08 -7.51 24.30
CA VAL A 138 -15.42 -7.78 22.89
C VAL A 138 -16.63 -6.95 22.43
N GLN A 139 -17.48 -6.54 23.36
CA GLN A 139 -18.66 -5.70 23.11
C GLN A 139 -18.28 -4.26 22.75
N GLU A 140 -17.10 -3.79 23.17
CA GLU A 140 -16.60 -2.45 22.86
C GLU A 140 -15.88 -2.39 21.51
N LEU A 141 -15.59 -3.56 20.91
CA LEU A 141 -14.91 -3.65 19.63
C LEU A 141 -15.89 -3.55 18.47
N THR A 142 -15.46 -2.80 17.47
CA THR A 142 -16.15 -2.63 16.20
C THR A 142 -15.29 -3.16 15.05
N TRP A 143 -15.86 -3.22 13.84
CA TRP A 143 -15.10 -3.59 12.65
C TRP A 143 -13.98 -2.58 12.31
N LYS A 144 -14.03 -1.35 12.86
CA LYS A 144 -12.99 -0.32 12.71
C LYS A 144 -11.73 -0.66 13.52
N ASP A 145 -11.85 -1.57 14.49
CA ASP A 145 -10.74 -2.00 15.32
C ASP A 145 -9.90 -3.05 14.58
N SER A 146 -8.61 -2.77 14.39
CA SER A 146 -7.67 -3.72 13.77
C SER A 146 -7.65 -5.08 14.45
N LEU A 147 -7.76 -5.11 15.79
CA LEU A 147 -7.78 -6.34 16.58
C LEU A 147 -9.02 -7.21 16.27
N ALA A 148 -10.18 -6.59 16.04
CA ALA A 148 -11.39 -7.28 15.61
C ALA A 148 -11.24 -7.97 14.24
N ASN A 149 -10.18 -7.64 13.49
CA ASN A 149 -9.83 -8.20 12.20
C ASN A 149 -8.59 -9.12 12.26
N GLN A 150 -8.18 -9.53 13.48
CA GLN A 150 -6.98 -10.33 13.76
C GLN A 150 -5.64 -9.63 13.40
N ILE A 151 -5.64 -8.31 13.31
CA ILE A 151 -4.48 -7.50 12.95
C ILE A 151 -3.99 -6.75 14.17
N ILE A 152 -2.68 -6.70 14.34
CA ILE A 152 -2.04 -5.97 15.44
C ILE A 152 -1.18 -4.87 14.84
N ARG A 153 -1.56 -3.63 15.14
CA ARG A 153 -0.83 -2.45 14.69
C ARG A 153 0.25 -2.08 15.69
N ASP A 154 1.38 -1.63 15.18
CA ASP A 154 2.50 -1.08 15.96
C ASP A 154 2.12 0.13 16.84
N ASN A 155 1.19 0.95 16.36
CA ASN A 155 0.69 2.12 17.06
C ASN A 155 -0.56 1.84 17.94
N SER A 156 -1.04 0.60 18.03
CA SER A 156 -2.22 0.28 18.84
C SER A 156 -1.97 0.44 20.35
N ASP A 157 -3.01 0.76 21.11
CA ASP A 157 -2.95 0.86 22.58
C ASP A 157 -2.38 -0.38 23.25
N LEU A 158 -2.65 -1.56 22.67
CA LEU A 158 -2.10 -2.84 23.13
C LEU A 158 -0.57 -2.84 23.12
N ILE A 159 0.05 -2.26 22.09
CA ILE A 159 1.50 -2.17 21.93
C ILE A 159 2.08 -0.99 22.68
N GLN A 160 1.36 0.14 22.75
CA GLN A 160 1.80 1.32 23.50
C GLN A 160 1.93 1.05 25.01
N LYS A 161 1.09 0.17 25.57
CA LYS A 161 1.11 -0.24 26.98
C LYS A 161 2.20 -1.27 27.31
N LEU A 162 2.96 -1.76 26.34
CA LEU A 162 4.08 -2.67 26.58
C LEU A 162 5.27 -1.93 27.21
N SER A 163 5.99 -2.60 28.11
CA SER A 163 7.25 -2.09 28.65
C SER A 163 8.30 -1.90 27.55
N GLY A 164 9.27 -1.00 27.76
CA GLY A 164 10.25 -0.63 26.73
C GLY A 164 10.95 -1.82 26.06
N ASN A 165 11.36 -2.83 26.82
CA ASN A 165 12.00 -4.04 26.28
C ASN A 165 11.03 -4.91 25.46
N LEU A 166 9.78 -5.06 25.91
CA LEU A 166 8.75 -5.83 25.19
C LEU A 166 8.30 -5.10 23.93
N LYS A 167 8.12 -3.78 24.00
CA LYS A 167 7.84 -2.94 22.85
C LYS A 167 8.99 -3.01 21.85
N LYS A 168 10.25 -2.92 22.30
CA LYS A 168 11.43 -3.13 21.45
C LYS A 168 11.47 -4.53 20.86
N THR A 169 10.99 -5.56 21.56
CA THR A 169 10.89 -6.95 21.05
C THR A 169 9.78 -7.09 20.00
N PHE A 170 8.63 -6.43 20.19
CA PHE A 170 7.53 -6.41 19.23
C PHE A 170 7.88 -5.62 17.97
N MET A 171 8.43 -4.43 18.20
CA MET A 171 9.00 -3.52 17.21
C MET A 171 10.41 -3.94 16.79
N ASN A 172 10.86 -5.15 17.19
CA ASN A 172 12.12 -5.70 16.72
C ASN A 172 11.94 -6.13 15.25
N LEU A 173 11.66 -5.14 14.43
CA LEU A 173 12.05 -4.99 13.05
C LEU A 173 13.58 -5.01 12.92
N SER A 174 14.36 -5.63 13.82
CA SER A 174 15.66 -6.22 13.49
C SER A 174 15.58 -7.75 13.35
N SER A 175 14.45 -8.43 13.61
CA SER A 175 14.19 -9.80 13.13
C SER A 175 13.30 -9.86 11.87
N LEU A 176 12.36 -8.91 11.73
CA LEU A 176 11.59 -8.72 10.49
C LEU A 176 12.37 -8.20 9.26
N PRO A 177 13.53 -7.51 9.35
CA PRO A 177 14.31 -7.09 8.20
C PRO A 177 15.41 -8.11 7.91
N TYR A 178 15.66 -9.15 8.70
CA TYR A 178 16.63 -10.18 8.27
C TYR A 178 16.02 -11.11 7.20
N LYS A 179 14.70 -11.07 7.01
CA LYS A 179 13.98 -11.94 6.07
C LYS A 179 13.15 -11.20 5.01
N LEU A 180 12.72 -9.95 5.23
CA LEU A 180 12.14 -9.06 4.19
C LEU A 180 13.17 -8.10 3.58
N SER A 181 14.28 -7.82 4.27
CA SER A 181 15.52 -7.44 3.58
C SER A 181 16.32 -8.73 3.49
N HIS A 182 16.40 -9.33 2.31
CA HIS A 182 17.46 -10.29 2.10
C HIS A 182 18.77 -9.49 2.26
N THR A 183 19.60 -9.86 3.25
CA THR A 183 20.98 -9.40 3.51
C THR A 183 21.24 -7.97 4.02
N LYS A 184 20.22 -7.13 4.30
CA LYS A 184 20.41 -5.67 4.59
C LYS A 184 21.05 -4.87 3.45
N GLU A 185 21.06 -5.45 2.25
CA GLU A 185 21.58 -4.84 1.05
C GLU A 185 20.42 -4.57 0.08
N TRP A 186 20.56 -3.49 -0.67
CA TRP A 186 19.69 -3.22 -1.79
C TRP A 186 19.72 -4.39 -2.78
N LYS A 187 18.56 -4.86 -3.22
CA LYS A 187 18.47 -5.94 -4.22
C LYS A 187 19.02 -5.53 -5.58
N GLU A 188 19.00 -4.23 -5.86
CA GLU A 188 19.49 -3.64 -7.10
C GLU A 188 20.84 -2.97 -6.89
N SER A 189 21.65 -2.92 -7.96
CA SER A 189 22.96 -2.26 -7.94
C SER A 189 22.82 -0.74 -7.75
N LYS A 190 23.90 -0.09 -7.32
CA LYS A 190 23.97 1.37 -7.19
C LYS A 190 23.55 2.08 -8.48
N ASP A 191 24.08 1.65 -9.62
CA ASP A 191 23.78 2.24 -10.93
C ASP A 191 22.29 2.16 -11.26
N LYS A 192 21.63 1.06 -10.85
CA LYS A 192 20.20 0.90 -11.07
C LYS A 192 19.37 1.81 -10.16
N LEU A 193 19.75 1.92 -8.89
CA LEU A 193 19.11 2.83 -7.95
C LEU A 193 19.27 4.29 -8.41
N GLU A 194 20.42 4.65 -8.96
CA GLU A 194 20.68 5.97 -9.55
C GLU A 194 19.76 6.23 -10.76
N GLU A 195 19.66 5.27 -11.68
CA GLU A 195 18.75 5.35 -12.83
C GLU A 195 17.29 5.59 -12.41
N ILE A 196 16.80 4.82 -11.42
CA ILE A 196 15.44 4.97 -10.90
C ILE A 196 15.27 6.32 -10.20
N THR A 197 16.28 6.77 -9.45
CA THR A 197 16.28 8.07 -8.78
C THR A 197 16.14 9.22 -9.80
N LEU A 198 16.88 9.16 -10.91
CA LEU A 198 16.80 10.16 -11.97
C LEU A 198 15.39 10.23 -12.58
N LYS A 199 14.73 9.10 -12.80
CA LYS A 199 13.34 9.05 -13.30
C LYS A 199 12.33 9.62 -12.30
N ILE A 200 12.51 9.36 -11.01
CA ILE A 200 11.70 9.98 -9.95
C ILE A 200 11.88 11.51 -9.98
N LEU A 201 13.13 11.98 -10.07
CA LEU A 201 13.43 13.42 -10.13
C LEU A 201 12.86 14.09 -11.39
N GLU A 202 12.92 13.45 -12.55
CA GLU A 202 12.31 13.94 -13.79
C GLU A 202 10.78 14.04 -13.67
N THR A 203 10.16 13.07 -13.01
CA THR A 203 8.72 13.06 -12.73
C THR A 203 8.34 14.20 -11.78
N LEU A 204 9.10 14.37 -10.69
CA LEU A 204 8.91 15.49 -9.75
C LEU A 204 9.08 16.84 -10.44
N ARG A 205 10.08 16.98 -11.32
CA ARG A 205 10.27 18.20 -12.12
C ARG A 205 9.03 18.52 -12.96
N SER A 206 8.37 17.51 -13.50
CA SER A 206 7.13 17.66 -14.27
C SER A 206 5.95 18.07 -13.36
N VAL A 207 5.85 17.48 -12.17
CA VAL A 207 4.86 17.85 -11.14
C VAL A 207 5.02 19.31 -10.73
N TRP A 208 6.25 19.76 -10.44
CA TRP A 208 6.53 21.13 -10.01
C TRP A 208 6.25 22.19 -11.07
N ARG A 209 6.31 21.81 -12.35
CA ARG A 209 5.99 22.69 -13.48
C ARG A 209 4.50 22.78 -13.77
N ASN A 210 3.67 21.93 -13.17
CA ASN A 210 2.25 21.88 -13.44
C ASN A 210 1.50 23.03 -12.72
N PRO A 211 0.90 23.98 -13.46
CA PRO A 211 0.22 25.13 -12.87
C PRO A 211 -0.98 24.77 -11.98
N ALA A 212 -1.58 23.60 -12.19
CA ALA A 212 -2.72 23.13 -11.40
C ALA A 212 -2.37 23.01 -9.90
N PHE A 213 -1.10 22.75 -9.57
CA PHE A 213 -0.64 22.58 -8.19
C PHE A 213 -0.01 23.85 -7.58
N HIS A 214 -0.20 25.00 -8.23
CA HIS A 214 0.15 26.30 -7.67
C HIS A 214 -0.78 26.65 -6.49
N SER A 215 -0.29 27.45 -5.53
CA SER A 215 -0.99 27.79 -4.28
C SER A 215 -2.43 28.27 -4.43
N LYS A 216 -2.74 28.93 -5.55
CA LYS A 216 -4.07 29.44 -5.84
C LYS A 216 -5.11 28.34 -6.09
N PHE A 217 -4.69 27.17 -6.58
CA PHE A 217 -5.59 26.11 -7.05
C PHE A 217 -5.53 24.83 -6.23
N VAL A 218 -4.50 24.62 -5.39
CA VAL A 218 -4.34 23.39 -4.59
C VAL A 218 -5.59 23.03 -3.78
N GLY A 219 -6.31 24.02 -3.24
CA GLY A 219 -7.53 23.79 -2.47
C GLY A 219 -8.76 23.35 -3.27
N THR A 220 -8.73 23.48 -4.60
CA THR A 220 -9.83 23.10 -5.49
C THR A 220 -9.60 21.77 -6.22
N ILE A 221 -8.42 21.15 -6.04
CA ILE A 221 -8.05 19.89 -6.70
C ILE A 221 -8.82 18.73 -6.06
N ASN A 222 -9.50 17.94 -6.91
CA ASN A 222 -10.16 16.72 -6.47
C ASN A 222 -9.17 15.55 -6.34
N GLU A 223 -9.61 14.47 -5.67
CA GLU A 223 -8.78 13.30 -5.36
C GLU A 223 -8.26 12.63 -6.64
N GLY A 224 -9.13 12.44 -7.64
CA GLY A 224 -8.77 11.83 -8.91
C GLY A 224 -7.67 12.58 -9.66
N THR A 225 -7.74 13.91 -9.68
CA THR A 225 -6.70 14.76 -10.30
C THR A 225 -5.37 14.66 -9.55
N TYR A 226 -5.39 14.65 -8.21
CA TYR A 226 -4.17 14.48 -7.44
C TYR A 226 -3.51 13.12 -7.68
N VAL A 227 -4.31 12.05 -7.64
CA VAL A 227 -3.83 10.69 -7.87
C VAL A 227 -3.29 10.51 -9.28
N ASN A 228 -4.03 10.91 -10.31
CA ASN A 228 -3.64 10.68 -11.71
C ASN A 228 -2.46 11.55 -12.15
N ASN A 229 -2.32 12.77 -11.62
CA ASN A 229 -1.29 13.69 -12.10
C ASN A 229 -0.01 13.68 -11.25
N ILE A 230 -0.06 13.13 -10.04
CA ILE A 230 1.09 13.09 -9.13
C ILE A 230 1.39 11.65 -8.71
N ILE A 231 0.45 10.99 -8.05
CA ILE A 231 0.72 9.71 -7.38
C ILE A 231 1.02 8.60 -8.39
N VAL A 232 0.20 8.44 -9.42
CA VAL A 232 0.35 7.40 -10.44
C VAL A 232 1.64 7.59 -11.26
N PRO A 233 1.98 8.81 -11.75
CA PRO A 233 3.27 9.05 -12.39
C PRO A 233 4.46 8.72 -11.49
N LEU A 234 4.44 9.12 -10.23
CA LEU A 234 5.50 8.80 -9.28
C LEU A 234 5.61 7.29 -9.04
N ILE A 235 4.46 6.60 -8.98
CA ILE A 235 4.42 5.14 -8.88
C ILE A 235 5.08 4.48 -10.08
N ASN A 236 4.70 4.91 -11.29
CA ASN A 236 5.29 4.40 -12.52
C ASN A 236 6.79 4.70 -12.62
N ALA A 237 7.23 5.87 -12.15
CA ALA A 237 8.63 6.26 -12.18
C ALA A 237 9.49 5.31 -11.33
N TYR A 238 9.09 5.03 -10.09
CA TYR A 238 9.86 4.10 -9.25
C TYR A 238 9.66 2.64 -9.67
N LEU A 239 8.56 2.26 -10.33
CA LEU A 239 8.35 0.92 -10.90
C LEU A 239 9.00 0.73 -12.27
N SER A 240 9.55 1.80 -12.87
CA SER A 240 10.11 1.77 -14.22
C SER A 240 11.23 0.72 -14.36
N ASN A 241 11.46 0.26 -15.60
CA ASN A 241 12.31 -0.89 -15.89
C ASN A 241 11.93 -2.09 -15.02
N ASN A 242 10.68 -2.49 -15.19
CA ASN A 242 10.02 -3.47 -14.35
C ASN A 242 10.81 -4.79 -14.32
N HIS A 243 11.45 -5.10 -13.19
CA HIS A 243 12.12 -6.39 -12.97
C HIS A 243 11.16 -7.58 -12.98
N PHE A 244 9.84 -7.31 -12.93
CA PHE A 244 8.80 -8.31 -12.86
C PHE A 244 8.31 -8.76 -14.25
N GLY A 245 8.69 -8.07 -15.32
CA GLY A 245 8.29 -8.37 -16.71
C GLY A 245 6.88 -7.88 -17.05
N GLU A 246 6.34 -8.37 -18.16
CA GLU A 246 5.00 -8.01 -18.66
C GLU A 246 3.87 -8.54 -17.77
N SER A 247 4.18 -9.40 -16.81
CA SER A 247 3.20 -10.02 -15.93
C SER A 247 2.77 -9.14 -14.77
N ALA A 248 3.43 -8.00 -14.52
CA ALA A 248 3.08 -7.12 -13.41
C ALA A 248 2.74 -5.70 -13.87
N PHE A 249 1.66 -5.15 -13.31
CA PHE A 249 1.10 -3.86 -13.69
C PHE A 249 0.39 -3.21 -12.51
N ILE A 250 0.20 -1.88 -12.61
CA ILE A 250 -0.66 -1.16 -11.69
C ILE A 250 -2.06 -1.00 -12.29
N THR A 251 -3.05 -0.99 -11.42
CA THR A 251 -4.43 -0.67 -11.78
C THR A 251 -4.85 0.50 -10.92
N THR A 252 -5.41 1.53 -11.54
CA THR A 252 -6.02 2.66 -10.83
C THR A 252 -7.54 2.47 -10.81
N PHE A 253 -8.22 3.19 -9.92
CA PHE A 253 -9.67 3.43 -9.84
C PHE A 253 -10.63 2.41 -10.52
N GLU A 254 -11.65 1.96 -9.77
CA GLU A 254 -12.79 1.16 -10.24
C GLU A 254 -12.58 -0.36 -10.37
N GLN A 255 -11.33 -0.84 -10.38
CA GLN A 255 -11.09 -2.28 -10.32
C GLN A 255 -11.32 -2.84 -8.90
N GLN A 256 -12.15 -3.88 -8.81
CA GLN A 256 -12.41 -4.57 -7.55
C GLN A 256 -11.24 -5.49 -7.21
N SER A 257 -10.83 -5.49 -5.95
CA SER A 257 -9.90 -6.47 -5.41
C SER A 257 -10.51 -7.87 -5.51
N ILE A 258 -9.85 -8.73 -6.28
CA ILE A 258 -10.15 -10.15 -6.41
C ILE A 258 -9.96 -10.83 -5.04
N ALA A 259 -8.89 -10.46 -4.33
CA ALA A 259 -8.61 -10.99 -3.00
C ALA A 259 -9.75 -10.70 -2.02
N SER A 260 -10.26 -9.46 -2.04
CA SER A 260 -11.38 -9.04 -1.20
C SER A 260 -12.68 -9.73 -1.58
N THR A 261 -12.94 -9.85 -2.89
CA THR A 261 -14.12 -10.56 -3.42
C THR A 261 -14.13 -12.02 -2.97
N ASN A 262 -12.98 -12.72 -3.08
CA ASN A 262 -12.87 -14.13 -2.73
C ASN A 262 -13.10 -14.37 -1.23
N LYS A 263 -12.46 -13.58 -0.37
CA LYS A 263 -12.58 -13.74 1.08
C LYS A 263 -13.99 -13.44 1.58
N ARG A 264 -14.64 -12.41 1.02
CA ARG A 264 -16.06 -12.13 1.29
C ARG A 264 -16.96 -13.26 0.83
N GLY A 265 -16.61 -13.95 -0.26
CA GLY A 265 -17.25 -15.19 -0.71
C GLY A 265 -17.25 -16.27 0.37
N ASP A 266 -16.05 -16.66 0.82
CA ASP A 266 -15.81 -17.75 1.79
C ASP A 266 -16.49 -17.53 3.16
N GLU A 267 -16.54 -16.28 3.67
CA GLU A 267 -17.05 -15.99 5.01
C GLU A 267 -18.54 -16.36 5.21
N ARG A 268 -19.40 -16.26 4.17
CA ARG A 268 -20.82 -16.68 4.28
C ARG A 268 -21.06 -18.16 4.03
N TYR A 269 -20.20 -18.88 3.30
CA TYR A 269 -20.34 -20.33 3.13
C TYR A 269 -20.10 -21.09 4.44
N THR A 270 -19.46 -20.47 5.43
CA THR A 270 -19.37 -21.00 6.79
C THR A 270 -20.62 -20.75 7.65
N CYS A 271 -21.56 -19.92 7.17
CA CYS A 271 -22.81 -19.60 7.87
C CYS A 271 -24.04 -20.36 7.33
N GLN A 272 -23.91 -21.10 6.22
CA GLN A 272 -24.96 -21.93 5.63
C GLN A 272 -24.39 -23.28 5.19
N LEU A 273 -24.02 -24.12 6.16
CA LEU A 273 -24.00 -25.56 5.92
C LEU A 273 -25.39 -26.12 6.25
N SER A 274 -26.31 -25.92 5.31
CA SER A 274 -27.45 -26.81 5.12
C SER A 274 -27.39 -27.31 3.69
N GLN A 275 -27.34 -28.64 3.57
CA GLN A 275 -27.01 -29.45 2.39
C GLN A 275 -27.58 -28.90 1.06
N GLY A 276 -26.69 -28.67 0.10
CA GLY A 276 -27.03 -28.39 -1.30
C GLY A 276 -25.77 -28.41 -2.17
N GLN A 277 -25.81 -29.15 -3.28
CA GLN A 277 -24.76 -29.14 -4.30
C GLN A 277 -24.69 -27.75 -4.94
N ILE A 278 -23.51 -27.13 -4.89
CA ILE A 278 -23.25 -25.79 -5.46
C ILE A 278 -22.86 -25.97 -6.93
N SER A 279 -23.48 -25.20 -7.81
CA SER A 279 -23.21 -25.20 -9.26
C SER A 279 -22.13 -24.16 -9.63
N PHE A 280 -21.53 -24.29 -10.81
CA PHE A 280 -20.44 -23.44 -11.30
C PHE A 280 -20.86 -21.95 -11.45
N ASP A 281 -22.16 -21.68 -11.64
CA ASP A 281 -22.71 -20.33 -11.81
C ASP A 281 -22.90 -19.58 -10.47
N ASP A 282 -22.89 -20.29 -9.33
CA ASP A 282 -22.99 -19.68 -7.99
C ASP A 282 -21.70 -18.95 -7.57
N ILE A 283 -20.59 -19.14 -8.31
CA ILE A 283 -19.28 -18.55 -8.01
C ILE A 283 -19.18 -17.09 -8.49
N TYR A 284 -20.02 -16.66 -9.43
CA TYR A 284 -19.92 -15.33 -10.06
C TYR A 284 -21.10 -14.38 -9.79
N ASN A 285 -22.13 -14.81 -9.05
CA ASN A 285 -23.25 -13.94 -8.73
C ASN A 285 -23.01 -13.11 -7.43
N GLY A 286 -22.50 -11.88 -7.62
CA GLY A 286 -23.04 -10.72 -6.91
C GLY A 286 -22.36 -10.23 -5.62
N ARG A 287 -21.01 -10.23 -5.51
CA ARG A 287 -20.34 -9.53 -4.38
C ARG A 287 -19.31 -8.52 -4.86
N VAL A 288 -19.42 -7.28 -4.38
CA VAL A 288 -18.50 -6.18 -4.71
C VAL A 288 -17.26 -6.26 -3.80
N GLY A 289 -16.08 -6.51 -4.37
CA GLY A 289 -14.80 -6.40 -3.67
C GLY A 289 -14.46 -4.96 -3.28
N ARG A 290 -13.59 -4.78 -2.27
CA ARG A 290 -13.04 -3.44 -1.95
C ARG A 290 -12.35 -2.84 -3.17
N ARG A 291 -12.36 -1.51 -3.29
CA ARG A 291 -11.80 -0.79 -4.44
C ARG A 291 -10.74 0.21 -3.97
N PRO A 292 -9.49 -0.24 -3.81
CA PRO A 292 -8.37 0.66 -3.54
C PRO A 292 -8.21 1.69 -4.66
N ASN A 293 -7.67 2.86 -4.34
CA ASN A 293 -7.38 3.86 -5.37
C ASN A 293 -6.36 3.35 -6.38
N ILE A 294 -5.37 2.59 -5.91
CA ILE A 294 -4.33 1.97 -6.74
C ILE A 294 -4.04 0.57 -6.20
N MET A 295 -3.84 -0.39 -7.10
CA MET A 295 -3.33 -1.72 -6.78
C MET A 295 -2.13 -2.04 -7.66
N PHE A 296 -1.16 -2.76 -7.12
CA PHE A 296 -0.15 -3.43 -7.95
C PHE A 296 -0.47 -4.91 -8.00
N ILE A 297 -0.56 -5.44 -9.21
CA ILE A 297 -0.94 -6.80 -9.49
C ILE A 297 0.20 -7.49 -10.23
N SER A 298 0.56 -8.70 -9.80
CA SER A 298 1.38 -9.61 -10.59
C SER A 298 0.59 -10.83 -11.01
N LYS A 299 0.68 -11.20 -12.29
CA LYS A 299 0.20 -12.45 -12.85
C LYS A 299 1.31 -13.50 -12.72
N GLU A 300 1.06 -14.57 -11.97
CA GLU A 300 1.95 -15.72 -11.88
C GLU A 300 1.09 -16.98 -12.07
N ASP A 301 1.46 -17.85 -13.02
CA ASP A 301 0.75 -19.11 -13.36
C ASP A 301 -0.76 -18.95 -13.55
N ASP A 302 -1.16 -17.99 -14.39
CA ASP A 302 -2.56 -17.63 -14.67
C ASP A 302 -3.39 -17.17 -13.46
N LYS A 303 -2.73 -16.82 -12.35
CA LYS A 303 -3.35 -16.19 -11.18
C LYS A 303 -2.84 -14.79 -10.94
N TYR A 304 -3.74 -13.93 -10.51
CA TYR A 304 -3.43 -12.54 -10.16
C TYR A 304 -3.17 -12.43 -8.65
N TYR A 305 -2.05 -11.82 -8.29
CA TYR A 305 -1.63 -11.53 -6.93
C TYR A 305 -1.58 -10.02 -6.71
N GLU A 306 -2.45 -9.54 -5.84
CA GLU A 306 -2.48 -8.14 -5.39
C GLU A 306 -1.46 -7.96 -4.26
N LEU A 307 -0.31 -7.33 -4.58
CA LEU A 307 0.82 -7.20 -3.65
C LEU A 307 0.90 -5.84 -2.97
N ILE A 308 0.29 -4.83 -3.58
CA ILE A 308 0.26 -3.45 -3.08
C ILE A 308 -1.16 -2.93 -3.17
N TYR A 309 -1.58 -2.25 -2.12
CA TYR A 309 -2.80 -1.43 -2.11
C TYR A 309 -2.44 0.00 -1.72
N ALA A 310 -3.03 0.98 -2.39
CA ALA A 310 -2.92 2.39 -2.01
C ALA A 310 -4.29 3.02 -1.81
N GLU A 311 -4.44 3.72 -0.68
CA GLU A 311 -5.57 4.62 -0.42
C GLU A 311 -5.05 6.06 -0.40
N CYS A 312 -5.69 6.91 -1.17
CA CYS A 312 -5.30 8.29 -1.40
C CYS A 312 -6.45 9.22 -1.04
N SER A 313 -6.13 10.29 -0.33
CA SER A 313 -7.05 11.40 -0.13
C SER A 313 -6.68 12.61 -0.98
N LYS A 314 -7.48 13.67 -0.91
CA LYS A 314 -7.15 14.99 -1.49
C LYS A 314 -5.97 15.62 -0.76
N ILE A 315 -5.26 16.54 -1.42
CA ILE A 315 -4.15 17.31 -0.83
C ILE A 315 -4.58 17.99 0.48
N ILE A 316 -5.78 18.58 0.49
CA ILE A 316 -6.42 19.04 1.72
C ILE A 316 -7.34 17.92 2.22
N CYS A 317 -6.85 17.18 3.21
CA CYS A 317 -7.53 16.03 3.79
C CYS A 317 -8.12 16.37 5.16
N MET A 318 -9.34 15.93 5.42
CA MET A 318 -9.91 15.94 6.78
C MET A 318 -9.38 14.75 7.56
N LYS A 319 -9.19 14.91 8.87
CA LYS A 319 -8.71 13.84 9.76
C LYS A 319 -9.56 12.56 9.69
N GLN A 320 -10.89 12.71 9.59
CA GLN A 320 -11.79 11.56 9.47
C GLN A 320 -11.50 10.72 8.22
N LYS A 321 -11.18 11.35 7.08
CA LYS A 321 -10.84 10.65 5.83
C LYS A 321 -9.52 9.91 5.96
N GLU A 322 -8.53 10.51 6.63
CA GLU A 322 -7.26 9.83 6.95
C GLU A 322 -7.51 8.56 7.79
N GLU A 323 -8.33 8.64 8.84
CA GLU A 323 -8.66 7.49 9.69
C GLU A 323 -9.45 6.41 8.94
N ASP A 324 -10.46 6.80 8.15
CA ASP A 324 -11.28 5.86 7.40
C ASP A 324 -10.46 5.16 6.28
N ASP A 325 -9.58 5.88 5.59
CA ASP A 325 -8.70 5.32 4.56
C ASP A 325 -7.64 4.38 5.13
N ASP A 326 -7.08 4.70 6.30
CA ASP A 326 -6.18 3.79 7.02
C ASP A 326 -6.90 2.48 7.38
N ILE A 327 -8.13 2.58 7.93
CA ILE A 327 -8.98 1.42 8.24
C ILE A 327 -9.24 0.57 7.00
N LYS A 328 -9.60 1.21 5.90
CA LYS A 328 -9.81 0.53 4.62
C LYS A 328 -8.54 -0.19 4.16
N LEU A 329 -7.40 0.51 4.20
CA LEU A 329 -6.13 0.01 3.69
C LEU A 329 -5.67 -1.27 4.38
N TRP A 330 -5.59 -1.30 5.71
CA TRP A 330 -5.11 -2.52 6.38
C TRP A 330 -6.09 -3.69 6.27
N ARG A 331 -7.40 -3.44 6.07
CA ARG A 331 -8.39 -4.49 5.77
C ARG A 331 -8.14 -5.10 4.39
N THR A 332 -7.92 -4.26 3.38
CA THR A 332 -7.59 -4.73 2.03
C THR A 332 -6.26 -5.48 2.02
N CYS A 333 -5.24 -4.99 2.72
CA CYS A 333 -3.97 -5.71 2.89
C CYS A 333 -4.17 -7.11 3.51
N ASN A 334 -5.08 -7.24 4.48
CA ASN A 334 -5.41 -8.51 5.13
C ASN A 334 -6.12 -9.49 4.18
N ASP A 335 -6.94 -8.99 3.27
CA ASP A 335 -7.55 -9.79 2.22
C ASP A 335 -6.51 -10.27 1.21
N GLY A 336 -5.63 -9.37 0.75
CA GLY A 336 -4.51 -9.71 -0.13
C GLY A 336 -3.59 -10.77 0.46
N LEU A 337 -3.26 -10.64 1.75
CA LEU A 337 -2.40 -11.58 2.44
C LEU A 337 -3.05 -12.96 2.57
N TYR A 338 -4.35 -13.00 2.85
CA TYR A 338 -5.14 -14.22 2.87
C TYR A 338 -5.15 -14.90 1.49
N TRP A 339 -5.42 -14.14 0.41
CA TRP A 339 -5.44 -14.65 -0.96
C TRP A 339 -4.10 -15.24 -1.40
N ALA A 340 -3.01 -14.52 -1.13
CA ALA A 340 -1.66 -14.99 -1.42
C ALA A 340 -1.34 -16.29 -0.68
N GLN A 341 -1.76 -16.41 0.59
CA GLN A 341 -1.55 -17.62 1.41
C GLN A 341 -2.41 -18.81 1.01
N LYS A 342 -3.65 -18.57 0.58
CA LYS A 342 -4.56 -19.62 0.08
C LYS A 342 -3.96 -20.27 -1.17
N SER A 343 -3.33 -19.46 -2.02
CA SER A 343 -2.70 -19.94 -3.25
C SER A 343 -1.32 -20.57 -3.02
N HIS A 344 -0.47 -19.91 -2.22
CA HIS A 344 0.93 -20.29 -1.98
C HIS A 344 1.18 -20.47 -0.48
N ARG A 345 1.89 -21.54 -0.10
CA ARG A 345 2.35 -21.74 1.30
C ARG A 345 3.57 -20.86 1.58
N LEU A 346 3.35 -19.54 1.53
CA LEU A 346 4.35 -18.51 1.78
C LEU A 346 4.88 -18.65 3.21
N LYS A 347 6.21 -18.60 3.33
CA LYS A 347 6.89 -18.71 4.62
C LYS A 347 6.50 -17.54 5.52
N LYS A 348 6.24 -17.87 6.78
CA LYS A 348 5.95 -16.91 7.85
C LYS A 348 7.15 -15.96 8.02
N GLU A 349 6.88 -14.71 8.38
CA GLU A 349 7.87 -13.63 8.59
C GLU A 349 8.68 -13.20 7.36
N GLN A 350 8.46 -13.79 6.18
CA GLN A 350 9.25 -13.46 4.99
C GLN A 350 8.45 -12.66 3.96
N PHE A 351 7.14 -12.83 3.90
CA PHE A 351 6.29 -12.19 2.90
C PHE A 351 5.28 -11.28 3.57
N GLY A 352 5.05 -10.10 2.99
CA GLY A 352 4.04 -9.16 3.46
C GLY A 352 3.34 -8.42 2.34
N ILE A 353 2.12 -7.96 2.58
CA ILE A 353 1.41 -7.09 1.65
C ILE A 353 1.73 -5.63 1.97
N ILE A 354 2.01 -4.84 0.95
CA ILE A 354 2.40 -3.45 1.11
C ILE A 354 1.14 -2.58 1.08
N GLY A 355 1.00 -1.71 2.08
CA GLY A 355 -0.09 -0.73 2.16
C GLY A 355 0.47 0.69 2.09
N ILE A 356 0.02 1.49 1.12
CA ILE A 356 0.40 2.89 0.96
C ILE A 356 -0.78 3.76 1.34
N GLN A 357 -0.57 4.64 2.33
CA GLN A 357 -1.57 5.64 2.67
C GLN A 357 -1.05 7.00 2.26
N ILE A 358 -1.86 7.74 1.51
CA ILE A 358 -1.58 9.13 1.14
C ILE A 358 -2.68 10.00 1.76
N ALA A 359 -2.32 10.70 2.82
CA ALA A 359 -3.20 11.61 3.55
C ALA A 359 -2.71 13.05 3.35
N GLY A 360 -3.35 13.76 2.42
CA GLY A 360 -2.84 15.07 1.97
C GLY A 360 -1.48 14.93 1.30
N CYS A 361 -0.46 15.61 1.84
CA CYS A 361 0.92 15.45 1.39
C CYS A 361 1.68 14.34 2.12
N ARG A 362 1.12 13.70 3.16
CA ARG A 362 1.84 12.68 3.92
C ARG A 362 1.70 11.32 3.23
N LEU A 363 2.82 10.69 2.93
CA LEU A 363 2.90 9.31 2.43
C LEU A 363 3.38 8.41 3.56
N SER A 364 2.55 7.45 3.97
CA SER A 364 2.92 6.38 4.90
C SER A 364 3.06 5.06 4.15
N LEU A 365 4.26 4.48 4.21
CA LEU A 365 4.55 3.14 3.72
C LEU A 365 4.36 2.14 4.87
N ASN A 366 3.46 1.20 4.68
CA ASN A 366 3.14 0.18 5.66
C ASN A 366 3.30 -1.23 5.07
N VAL A 367 3.47 -2.22 5.92
CA VAL A 367 3.51 -3.63 5.52
C VAL A 367 2.72 -4.50 6.49
N LEU A 368 1.90 -5.39 5.95
CA LEU A 368 1.17 -6.41 6.69
C LEU A 368 1.87 -7.77 6.56
N ILE A 369 2.37 -8.30 7.67
CA ILE A 369 3.15 -9.54 7.68
C ILE A 369 2.51 -10.55 8.63
N ARG A 370 2.50 -11.82 8.22
CA ARG A 370 2.11 -12.93 9.09
C ARG A 370 3.33 -13.47 9.82
N ASN A 371 3.34 -13.38 11.15
CA ASN A 371 4.45 -13.89 11.97
C ASN A 371 4.44 -15.43 12.11
N GLU A 372 5.43 -15.99 12.82
CA GLU A 372 5.55 -17.44 13.07
C GLU A 372 4.31 -18.07 13.73
N PHE A 373 3.56 -17.28 14.51
CA PHE A 373 2.34 -17.71 15.22
C PHE A 373 1.04 -17.43 14.44
N GLU A 374 1.14 -17.05 13.17
CA GLU A 374 0.00 -16.72 12.29
C GLU A 374 -0.80 -15.48 12.74
N VAL A 375 -0.16 -14.62 13.53
CA VAL A 375 -0.68 -13.30 13.89
C VAL A 375 -0.28 -12.31 12.81
N HIS A 376 -1.26 -11.53 12.33
CA HIS A 376 -1.02 -10.53 11.31
C HIS A 376 -0.59 -9.23 12.00
N ARG A 377 0.58 -8.73 11.63
CA ARG A 377 1.16 -7.51 12.19
C ARG A 377 1.28 -6.46 11.11
N TYR A 378 0.75 -5.27 11.39
CA TYR A 378 0.77 -4.13 10.49
C TYR A 378 1.75 -3.10 11.02
N TYR A 379 2.80 -2.85 10.24
CA TYR A 379 3.91 -1.99 10.62
C TYR A 379 3.99 -0.80 9.68
N LYS A 380 4.19 0.39 10.24
CA LYS A 380 4.62 1.57 9.49
C LYS A 380 6.13 1.48 9.29
N LEU A 381 6.56 1.30 8.05
CA LEU A 381 7.97 1.20 7.68
C LEU A 381 8.64 2.56 7.59
N HIS A 382 7.95 3.50 6.95
CA HIS A 382 8.46 4.84 6.73
C HIS A 382 7.32 5.83 6.50
N GLU A 383 7.52 7.09 6.86
CA GLU A 383 6.59 8.17 6.56
C GLU A 383 7.37 9.37 6.05
N THR A 384 6.88 9.99 4.99
CA THR A 384 7.55 11.11 4.32
C THR A 384 6.53 12.09 3.74
N GLU A 385 6.99 13.25 3.27
CA GLU A 385 6.16 14.25 2.59
C GLU A 385 6.32 14.15 1.06
N ILE A 386 5.19 14.13 0.36
CA ILE A 386 5.12 14.20 -1.10
C ILE A 386 5.44 15.62 -1.53
N LEU A 387 6.51 15.77 -2.29
CA LEU A 387 6.96 17.05 -2.82
C LEU A 387 6.10 17.50 -4.01
N ILE A 388 4.91 18.03 -3.73
CA ILE A 388 4.05 18.69 -4.73
C ILE A 388 4.70 19.99 -5.22
N ARG A 389 5.60 20.57 -4.42
CA ARG A 389 6.41 21.74 -4.78
C ARG A 389 7.88 21.48 -4.50
N TYR A 390 8.71 22.26 -5.19
CA TYR A 390 10.13 22.29 -4.92
C TYR A 390 10.38 22.72 -3.47
N SER A 391 11.19 21.94 -2.76
CA SER A 391 11.70 22.29 -1.44
C SER A 391 13.18 22.64 -1.58
N ASN A 392 13.61 23.70 -0.88
CA ASN A 392 15.03 24.04 -0.77
C ASN A 392 15.78 23.14 0.21
N ASP A 393 15.06 22.30 0.96
CA ASP A 393 15.65 21.35 1.91
C ASP A 393 15.96 20.01 1.21
N PRO A 394 17.25 19.68 1.00
CA PRO A 394 17.64 18.42 0.36
C PRO A 394 17.27 17.19 1.18
N SER A 395 17.10 17.34 2.51
CA SER A 395 16.79 16.22 3.39
C SER A 395 15.39 15.65 3.11
N ILE A 396 14.40 16.52 2.89
CA ILE A 396 13.02 16.12 2.56
C ILE A 396 12.98 15.39 1.21
N LEU A 397 13.73 15.88 0.23
CA LEU A 397 13.84 15.23 -1.08
C LEU A 397 14.52 13.86 -0.99
N ALA A 398 15.63 13.78 -0.25
CA ALA A 398 16.34 12.52 -0.02
C ALA A 398 15.46 11.50 0.71
N ASP A 399 14.72 11.94 1.73
CA ASP A 399 13.79 11.12 2.51
C ASP A 399 12.63 10.57 1.66
N PHE A 400 12.07 11.42 0.80
CA PHE A 400 11.02 11.03 -0.15
C PHE A 400 11.53 9.98 -1.15
N ILE A 401 12.69 10.22 -1.77
CA ILE A 401 13.33 9.28 -2.70
C ILE A 401 13.65 7.97 -2.00
N TYR A 402 14.24 8.02 -0.80
CA TYR A 402 14.54 6.85 0.00
C TYR A 402 13.30 6.00 0.27
N THR A 403 12.17 6.65 0.58
CA THR A 403 10.88 5.97 0.80
C THR A 403 10.42 5.19 -0.44
N LEU A 404 10.52 5.80 -1.63
CA LEU A 404 10.13 5.13 -2.89
C LEU A 404 11.09 3.99 -3.25
N LEU A 405 12.38 4.15 -3.00
CA LEU A 405 13.35 3.07 -3.20
C LEU A 405 13.11 1.91 -2.23
N LEU A 406 12.90 2.20 -0.94
CA LEU A 406 12.58 1.20 0.09
C LEU A 406 11.36 0.36 -0.32
N PHE A 407 10.38 1.05 -0.87
CA PHE A 407 9.18 0.42 -1.41
C PHE A 407 9.49 -0.52 -2.59
N ARG A 408 10.21 -0.04 -3.61
CA ARG A 408 10.66 -0.87 -4.74
C ARG A 408 11.40 -2.12 -4.26
N ASN A 409 12.33 -1.96 -3.32
CA ASN A 409 13.11 -3.05 -2.77
C ASN A 409 12.24 -4.09 -2.05
N THR A 410 11.26 -3.65 -1.26
CA THR A 410 10.30 -4.54 -0.59
C THR A 410 9.47 -5.33 -1.59
N LEU A 411 9.01 -4.66 -2.67
CA LEU A 411 8.25 -5.31 -3.73
C LEU A 411 9.09 -6.36 -4.47
N ILE A 412 10.36 -6.08 -4.76
CA ILE A 412 11.29 -7.03 -5.39
C ILE A 412 11.42 -8.30 -4.55
N VAL A 413 11.55 -8.14 -3.22
CA VAL A 413 11.64 -9.27 -2.31
C VAL A 413 10.34 -10.08 -2.29
N ASN A 414 9.19 -9.43 -2.18
CA ASN A 414 7.89 -10.11 -2.19
C ASN A 414 7.65 -10.92 -3.47
N MET A 415 7.96 -10.33 -4.61
CA MET A 415 7.87 -10.99 -5.92
C MET A 415 8.80 -12.19 -6.02
N SER A 416 10.06 -12.04 -5.56
CA SER A 416 11.02 -13.14 -5.53
C SER A 416 10.54 -14.29 -4.66
N LEU A 417 9.97 -14.00 -3.50
CA LEU A 417 9.42 -15.01 -2.59
C LEU A 417 8.20 -15.72 -3.17
N LEU A 418 7.33 -14.98 -3.86
CA LEU A 418 6.17 -15.55 -4.53
C LEU A 418 6.62 -16.58 -5.58
N ARG A 419 7.56 -16.22 -6.45
CA ARG A 419 8.13 -17.10 -7.48
C ARG A 419 8.88 -18.31 -6.90
N CYS A 420 9.73 -18.09 -5.89
CA CYS A 420 10.50 -19.17 -5.25
C CYS A 420 9.62 -20.22 -4.53
N THR A 421 8.37 -19.89 -4.15
CA THR A 421 7.47 -20.91 -3.59
C THR A 421 6.95 -21.90 -4.63
N HIS A 422 6.93 -21.51 -5.91
CA HIS A 422 6.55 -22.38 -7.02
C HIS A 422 7.61 -23.46 -7.27
N ASP A 423 8.91 -23.11 -7.26
CA ASP A 423 10.00 -24.07 -7.48
C ASP A 423 9.97 -25.24 -6.49
N ARG A 424 9.44 -25.03 -5.28
CA ARG A 424 9.30 -26.10 -4.28
C ARG A 424 8.12 -27.04 -4.54
N ARG A 425 7.14 -26.64 -5.35
CA ARG A 425 6.04 -27.51 -5.82
C ARG A 425 6.43 -28.26 -7.09
N SER A 426 7.10 -27.63 -8.05
CA SER A 426 7.62 -28.30 -9.25
C SER A 426 8.76 -29.28 -8.94
N ASN A 427 9.62 -28.99 -7.96
CA ASN A 427 10.67 -29.91 -7.49
C ASN A 427 10.16 -31.16 -6.76
N ARG A 428 8.85 -31.34 -6.57
CA ARG A 428 8.32 -32.62 -6.05
C ARG A 428 8.26 -33.72 -7.11
N ASN A 429 8.41 -33.37 -8.38
CA ASN A 429 8.35 -34.30 -9.52
C ASN A 429 9.65 -34.35 -10.34
N LEU A 430 10.75 -33.76 -9.86
CA LEU A 430 12.06 -33.89 -10.53
C LEU A 430 12.77 -35.10 -9.95
N ASP A 431 12.94 -36.13 -10.79
CA ASP A 431 13.61 -37.39 -10.44
C ASP A 431 14.96 -37.13 -9.77
N LYS A 432 15.25 -37.88 -8.71
CA LYS A 432 16.51 -37.81 -7.94
C LYS A 432 17.76 -37.83 -8.85
N GLU A 433 17.66 -38.43 -10.03
CA GLU A 433 18.72 -38.52 -11.02
C GLU A 433 19.02 -37.17 -11.72
N GLN A 434 18.01 -36.35 -12.01
CA GLN A 434 18.22 -35.01 -12.57
C GLN A 434 18.80 -34.04 -11.54
N ILE A 435 18.39 -34.17 -10.27
CA ILE A 435 18.98 -33.39 -9.16
C ILE A 435 20.46 -33.73 -9.00
N SER A 436 20.83 -35.02 -9.09
CA SER A 436 22.24 -35.44 -9.02
C SER A 436 23.08 -34.89 -10.19
N LYS A 437 22.52 -34.83 -11.39
CA LYS A 437 23.19 -34.25 -12.58
C LYS A 437 23.39 -32.73 -12.43
N LEU A 438 22.37 -32.00 -11.98
CA LEU A 438 22.45 -30.55 -11.76
C LEU A 438 23.43 -30.19 -10.63
N VAL A 439 23.49 -30.98 -9.55
CA VAL A 439 24.48 -30.76 -8.48
C VAL A 439 25.91 -30.96 -8.99
N ALA A 440 26.16 -32.03 -9.76
CA ALA A 440 27.46 -32.29 -10.35
C ALA A 440 27.89 -31.18 -11.34
N GLU A 441 26.97 -30.68 -12.14
CA GLU A 441 27.23 -29.59 -13.09
C GLU A 441 27.54 -28.27 -12.36
N ASN A 442 26.84 -28.00 -11.26
CA ASN A 442 27.08 -26.80 -10.44
C ASN A 442 28.43 -26.85 -9.72
N ASP A 443 28.86 -28.02 -9.24
CA ASP A 443 30.19 -28.19 -8.64
C ASP A 443 31.31 -28.08 -9.68
N LYS A 444 31.08 -28.54 -10.92
CA LYS A 444 31.99 -28.32 -12.04
C LYS A 444 32.14 -26.83 -12.36
N LEU A 445 31.03 -26.10 -12.45
CA LEU A 445 31.04 -24.66 -12.71
C LEU A 445 31.73 -23.86 -11.59
N LYS A 446 31.60 -24.26 -10.32
CA LYS A 446 32.35 -23.64 -9.22
C LYS A 446 33.85 -23.82 -9.37
N TRP A 447 34.29 -25.00 -9.80
CA TRP A 447 35.71 -25.28 -10.02
C TRP A 447 36.28 -24.47 -11.19
N GLU A 448 35.56 -24.41 -12.32
CA GLU A 448 35.95 -23.60 -13.48
C GLU A 448 36.01 -22.10 -13.12
N ASN A 449 35.07 -21.61 -12.31
CA ASN A 449 35.06 -20.22 -11.86
C ASN A 449 36.23 -19.90 -10.91
N ALA A 450 36.62 -20.86 -10.04
CA ALA A 450 37.80 -20.70 -9.18
C ALA A 450 39.10 -20.64 -9.99
N GLU A 451 39.23 -21.46 -11.04
CA GLU A 451 40.37 -21.43 -11.96
C GLU A 451 40.44 -20.10 -12.73
N PHE A 452 39.29 -19.60 -13.21
CA PHE A 452 39.20 -18.30 -13.89
C PHE A 452 39.63 -17.14 -12.98
N LEU A 453 39.21 -17.17 -11.70
CA LEU A 453 39.63 -16.16 -10.71
C LEU A 453 41.13 -16.21 -10.41
N ALA A 454 41.74 -17.40 -10.38
CA ALA A 454 43.18 -17.55 -10.23
C ALA A 454 43.94 -16.93 -11.42
N LYS A 455 43.52 -17.25 -12.65
CA LYS A 455 44.08 -16.67 -13.89
C LYS A 455 43.90 -15.16 -13.94
N LYS A 456 42.75 -14.64 -13.54
CA LYS A 456 42.49 -13.19 -13.43
C LYS A 456 43.47 -12.51 -12.47
N THR A 457 43.77 -13.15 -11.34
CA THR A 457 44.69 -12.61 -10.33
C THR A 457 46.13 -12.56 -10.86
N GLU A 458 46.57 -13.61 -11.55
CA GLU A 458 47.88 -13.65 -12.21
C GLU A 458 48.01 -12.56 -13.27
N PHE A 459 46.96 -12.35 -14.08
CA PHE A 459 46.95 -11.31 -15.11
C PHE A 459 47.06 -9.90 -14.52
N ILE A 460 46.35 -9.64 -13.40
CA ILE A 460 46.45 -8.38 -12.67
C ILE A 460 47.88 -8.15 -12.16
N ALA A 461 48.53 -9.19 -11.62
CA ALA A 461 49.92 -9.10 -11.16
C ALA A 461 50.88 -8.76 -12.33
N ARG A 462 50.71 -9.41 -13.49
CA ARG A 462 51.50 -9.16 -14.70
C ARG A 462 51.35 -7.72 -15.19
N ILE A 463 50.13 -7.16 -15.18
CA ILE A 463 49.87 -5.77 -15.54
C ILE A 463 50.59 -4.82 -14.57
N ALA A 464 50.56 -5.10 -13.27
CA ALA A 464 51.23 -4.27 -12.27
C ALA A 464 52.76 -4.24 -12.48
N GLU A 465 53.36 -5.37 -12.84
CA GLU A 465 54.79 -5.48 -13.12
C GLU A 465 55.19 -4.75 -14.41
N LEU A 466 54.41 -4.90 -15.48
CA LEU A 466 54.61 -4.15 -16.73
C LEU A 466 54.51 -2.64 -16.52
N LYS A 467 53.56 -2.18 -15.70
CA LYS A 467 53.45 -0.76 -15.34
C LYS A 467 54.68 -0.26 -14.59
N ARG A 468 55.25 -1.07 -13.69
CA ARG A 468 56.47 -0.70 -12.93
C ARG A 468 57.67 -0.59 -13.86
N SER A 469 57.89 -1.58 -14.72
CA SER A 469 58.98 -1.57 -15.70
C SER A 469 58.86 -0.41 -16.70
N ALA A 470 57.65 -0.10 -17.16
CA ALA A 470 57.43 1.06 -18.03
C ALA A 470 57.78 2.38 -17.32
N LYS A 471 57.47 2.52 -16.03
CA LYS A 471 57.82 3.70 -15.24
C LYS A 471 59.34 3.84 -15.08
N GLU A 472 60.04 2.75 -14.76
CA GLU A 472 61.50 2.73 -14.64
C GLU A 472 62.20 3.08 -15.95
N ASN A 473 61.67 2.60 -17.09
CA ASN A 473 62.21 2.95 -18.41
C ASN A 473 62.06 4.43 -18.74
N VAL A 474 60.93 5.05 -18.37
CA VAL A 474 60.72 6.50 -18.54
C VAL A 474 61.67 7.31 -17.65
N GLU A 475 61.84 6.91 -16.38
CA GLU A 475 62.79 7.56 -15.47
C GLU A 475 64.23 7.47 -15.98
N ASN A 476 64.66 6.31 -16.50
CA ASN A 476 65.98 6.12 -17.10
C ASN A 476 66.18 6.94 -18.38
N ALA A 477 65.13 7.08 -19.22
CA ALA A 477 65.19 7.93 -20.41
C ALA A 477 65.38 9.40 -20.04
N ASN A 478 64.61 9.89 -19.06
CA ASN A 478 64.71 11.27 -18.58
C ASN A 478 66.10 11.58 -17.99
N LEU A 479 66.71 10.63 -17.28
CA LEU A 479 68.08 10.75 -16.76
C LEU A 479 69.13 10.88 -17.88
N LYS A 480 69.00 10.07 -18.94
CA LYS A 480 69.88 10.15 -20.11
C LYS A 480 69.72 11.47 -20.86
N ASP A 481 68.50 11.94 -21.04
CA ASP A 481 68.23 13.24 -21.69
C ASP A 481 68.80 14.40 -20.87
N ALA A 482 68.69 14.35 -19.54
CA ALA A 482 69.30 15.34 -18.65
C ALA A 482 70.83 15.36 -18.77
N GLU A 483 71.47 14.18 -18.83
CA GLU A 483 72.92 14.07 -19.02
C GLU A 483 73.36 14.60 -20.38
N LEU A 484 72.61 14.28 -21.45
CA LEU A 484 72.88 14.76 -22.79
C LEU A 484 72.78 16.30 -22.86
N ASN A 485 71.71 16.87 -22.30
CA ASN A 485 71.51 18.31 -22.23
C ASN A 485 72.64 19.01 -21.45
N ALA A 486 73.10 18.44 -20.33
CA ALA A 486 74.23 18.99 -19.58
C ALA A 486 75.54 18.98 -20.41
N ARG A 487 75.78 17.93 -21.20
CA ARG A 487 76.93 17.88 -22.12
C ARG A 487 76.81 18.91 -23.25
N ILE A 488 75.62 19.11 -23.80
CA ILE A 488 75.35 20.12 -24.83
C ILE A 488 75.63 21.52 -24.28
N SER A 489 75.08 21.89 -23.12
CA SER A 489 75.33 23.20 -22.51
C SER A 489 76.82 23.45 -22.18
N ASN A 490 77.56 22.41 -21.78
CA ASN A 490 79.00 22.54 -21.58
C ASN A 490 79.74 22.81 -22.91
N LEU A 491 79.33 22.17 -24.01
CA LEU A 491 79.93 22.40 -25.33
C LEU A 491 79.59 23.80 -25.88
N GLU A 492 78.38 24.30 -25.65
CA GLU A 492 77.96 25.66 -26.01
C GLU A 492 78.82 26.71 -25.30
N LEU A 493 79.12 26.51 -24.00
CA LEU A 493 80.04 27.38 -23.23
C LEU A 493 81.48 27.41 -23.75
N TYR A 494 81.91 26.38 -24.48
CA TYR A 494 83.24 26.33 -25.11
C TYR A 494 83.28 27.02 -26.47
N LEU A 495 82.13 27.19 -27.14
CA LEU A 495 82.01 27.83 -28.46
C LEU A 495 81.82 29.36 -28.36
N ASP A 496 81.39 29.87 -27.21
CA ASP A 496 81.24 31.31 -26.92
C ASP A 496 82.52 31.99 -26.36
N LYS A 497 83.67 31.31 -26.40
CA LYS A 497 85.01 31.86 -26.11
C LYS A 497 85.85 31.87 -27.36
#